data_AF-A0A1B9BYF2-F1
#
_entry.id   AF-A0A1B9BYF2-F1
#
_cell.length_a   1.000
_cell.length_b   1.000
_cell.length_c   1.000
_cell.angle_alpha   90.00
_cell.angle_beta   90.00
_cell.angle_gamma   90.00
#
_symmetry.space_group_name_H-M   'P 1'
#
loop_
_entity.id
_entity.type
_entity.pdbx_description
1 polymer ?
#
loop_
_entity_poly.entity_id
_entity_poly.type
_entity_poly.pdbx_seq_one_letter_code
_entity_poly.pdbx_strand_id
1 'polypeptide(L)'
;MPVPIIDLFAGPGGLGEGFASLKDHKLQPFFEIGLSIEKDAVAHRTLTLRAVFRRLHGTNDVKHYYRYIRGEIDEASFRGVPAVASAFEHATTEARCLELGKSDEASIDREIRAALKGQETWVLIGGPPCQAYSLAGR
;
A
#
# COMPACT_ATOMS: atom_id res chain seq x y z
N MET A 1 18.00 2.88 4.92
CA MET A 1 16.80 2.23 4.35
C MET A 1 15.61 2.78 5.10
N PRO A 2 14.48 3.04 4.44
CA PRO A 2 13.27 3.49 5.12
C PRO A 2 12.80 2.43 6.14
N VAL A 3 12.13 2.90 7.20
CA VAL A 3 11.49 2.03 8.19
C VAL A 3 10.23 1.42 7.55
N PRO A 4 10.11 0.08 7.49
CA PRO A 4 8.98 -0.55 6.82
C PRO A 4 7.70 -0.46 7.67
N ILE A 5 6.57 -0.39 6.98
CA ILE A 5 5.24 -0.32 7.56
C ILE A 5 4.42 -1.52 7.11
N ILE A 6 3.74 -2.13 8.08
CA ILE A 6 2.67 -3.10 7.86
C ILE A 6 1.35 -2.42 8.25
N ASP A 7 0.44 -2.25 7.29
CA ASP A 7 -0.86 -1.60 7.48
C ASP A 7 -1.98 -2.64 7.45
N LEU A 8 -2.57 -2.92 8.61
CA LEU A 8 -3.68 -3.88 8.74
C LEU A 8 -5.00 -3.12 8.81
N PHE A 9 -6.02 -3.56 8.06
CA PHE A 9 -7.28 -2.82 7.93
C PHE A 9 -7.06 -1.44 7.30
N ALA A 10 -6.27 -1.42 6.22
CA ALA A 10 -5.74 -0.21 5.62
C ALA A 10 -6.81 0.74 5.04
N GLY A 11 -8.03 0.25 4.79
CA GLY A 11 -9.07 1.02 4.11
C GLY A 11 -8.53 1.56 2.77
N PRO A 12 -8.78 2.83 2.42
CA PRO A 12 -8.22 3.44 1.21
C PRO A 12 -6.75 3.94 1.38
N GLY A 13 -6.10 3.67 2.51
CA GLY A 13 -4.67 3.91 2.74
C GLY A 13 -4.25 5.26 3.32
N GLY A 14 -5.19 6.04 3.86
CA GLY A 14 -4.90 7.42 4.30
C GLY A 14 -3.77 7.51 5.34
N LEU A 15 -3.71 6.59 6.29
CA LEU A 15 -2.66 6.58 7.32
C LEU A 15 -1.30 6.19 6.72
N GLY A 16 -1.24 5.08 5.97
CA GLY A 16 -0.02 4.65 5.27
C GLY A 16 0.55 5.75 4.36
N GLU A 17 -0.30 6.46 3.61
CA GLU A 17 0.11 7.60 2.79
C GLU A 17 0.71 8.74 3.61
N GLY A 18 0.14 9.04 4.78
CA GLY A 18 0.68 10.02 5.70
C GLY A 18 2.12 9.68 6.10
N PHE A 19 2.37 8.43 6.50
CA PHE A 19 3.72 7.97 6.80
C PHE A 19 4.65 8.00 5.58
N ALA A 20 4.21 7.47 4.43
CA ALA A 20 5.02 7.41 3.21
C ALA A 20 5.37 8.80 2.65
N SER A 21 4.62 9.84 3.02
CA SER A 21 4.92 11.23 2.64
C SER A 21 6.11 11.84 3.41
N LEU A 22 6.47 11.26 4.57
CA LEU A 22 7.51 11.81 5.43
C LEU A 22 8.89 11.60 4.80
N LYS A 23 9.66 12.69 4.72
CA LYS A 23 11.04 12.70 4.26
C LYS A 23 11.99 13.06 5.39
N ASP A 24 13.18 12.49 5.36
CA ASP A 24 14.26 12.86 6.26
C ASP A 24 14.94 14.18 5.85
N HIS A 25 15.96 14.58 6.61
CA HIS A 25 16.76 15.78 6.35
C HIS A 25 17.54 15.74 5.01
N LYS A 26 17.65 14.57 4.38
CA LYS A 26 18.27 14.36 3.04
C LYS A 26 17.21 14.20 1.95
N LEU A 27 15.96 14.54 2.24
CA LEU A 27 14.79 14.41 1.35
C LEU A 27 14.53 12.96 0.88
N GLN A 28 15.03 11.97 1.62
CA GLN A 28 14.77 10.55 1.35
C GLN A 28 13.52 10.09 2.11
N PRO A 29 12.77 9.10 1.59
CA PRO A 29 11.64 8.52 2.31
C PRO A 29 12.09 8.02 3.69
N PHE A 30 11.42 8.46 4.75
CA PHE A 30 11.68 7.96 6.10
C PHE A 30 10.99 6.60 6.32
N PHE A 31 9.79 6.44 5.76
CA PHE A 31 9.00 5.21 5.83
C PHE A 31 8.73 4.64 4.43
N GLU A 32 8.56 3.31 4.35
CA GLU A 32 8.12 2.60 3.16
C GLU A 32 7.00 1.62 3.54
N ILE A 33 5.90 1.64 2.81
CA ILE A 33 4.82 0.67 3.02
C ILE A 33 5.29 -0.67 2.44
N GLY A 34 5.41 -1.68 3.31
CA GLY A 34 5.78 -3.02 2.91
C GLY A 34 4.58 -3.90 2.56
N LEU A 35 3.49 -3.76 3.33
CA LEU A 35 2.26 -4.52 3.15
C LEU A 35 1.06 -3.71 3.64
N SER A 36 -0.05 -3.78 2.92
CA SER A 36 -1.36 -3.28 3.30
C SER A 36 -2.42 -4.36 3.09
N ILE A 37 -3.17 -4.70 4.13
CA ILE A 37 -4.26 -5.68 4.07
C ILE A 37 -5.60 -4.96 4.20
N GLU A 38 -6.48 -5.16 3.23
CA GLU A 38 -7.84 -4.63 3.21
C GLU A 38 -8.79 -5.64 2.56
N LYS A 39 -10.02 -5.80 3.08
CA LYS A 39 -10.99 -6.77 2.55
C LYS A 39 -11.93 -6.16 1.50
N ASP A 40 -12.19 -4.85 1.59
CA ASP A 40 -13.06 -4.16 0.65
C ASP A 40 -12.37 -3.94 -0.70
N ALA A 41 -12.95 -4.50 -1.75
CA ALA A 41 -12.36 -4.46 -3.10
C ALA A 41 -12.27 -3.03 -3.68
N VAL A 42 -13.12 -2.10 -3.26
CA VAL A 42 -13.06 -0.71 -3.72
C VAL A 42 -11.89 0.03 -3.06
N ALA A 43 -11.74 -0.15 -1.75
CA ALA A 43 -10.63 0.37 -0.96
C ALA A 43 -9.29 -0.22 -1.43
N HIS A 44 -9.24 -1.54 -1.67
CA HIS A 44 -8.07 -2.22 -2.23
C HIS A 44 -7.65 -1.67 -3.61
N ARG A 45 -8.60 -1.40 -4.52
CA ARG A 45 -8.28 -0.75 -5.79
C ARG A 45 -7.65 0.64 -5.60
N THR A 46 -8.12 1.38 -4.60
CA THR A 46 -7.55 2.68 -4.24
C THR A 46 -6.12 2.53 -3.71
N LEU A 47 -5.89 1.60 -2.77
CA LEU A 47 -4.55 1.27 -2.27
C LEU A 47 -3.59 0.91 -3.39
N THR A 48 -4.02 0.01 -4.29
CA THR A 48 -3.22 -0.44 -5.43
C THR A 48 -2.84 0.74 -6.33
N LEU A 49 -3.80 1.58 -6.70
CA LEU A 49 -3.55 2.71 -7.59
C LEU A 49 -2.64 3.78 -6.93
N ARG A 50 -2.74 3.96 -5.60
CA ARG A 50 -1.82 4.81 -4.84
C ARG A 50 -0.40 4.25 -4.81
N ALA A 51 -0.24 2.94 -4.59
CA ALA A 51 1.07 2.28 -4.64
C ALA A 51 1.73 2.41 -6.03
N VAL A 52 0.95 2.24 -7.10
CA VAL A 52 1.39 2.51 -8.47
C VAL A 52 1.84 3.96 -8.62
N PHE A 53 1.03 4.92 -8.15
CA PHE A 53 1.39 6.34 -8.23
C PHE A 53 2.71 6.63 -7.52
N ARG A 54 2.94 6.12 -6.30
CA ARG A 54 4.19 6.34 -5.57
C ARG A 54 5.42 5.81 -6.32
N ARG A 55 5.28 4.71 -7.07
CA ARG A 55 6.36 4.17 -7.92
C ARG A 55 6.63 5.00 -9.17
N LEU A 56 5.60 5.61 -9.74
CA LEU A 56 5.73 6.47 -10.93
C LEU A 56 6.10 7.91 -10.56
N HIS A 57 5.78 8.36 -9.36
CA HIS A 57 5.97 9.73 -8.93
C HIS A 57 7.46 10.10 -8.92
N GLY A 58 7.79 11.23 -9.55
CA GLY A 58 9.19 11.64 -9.75
C GLY A 58 9.84 11.07 -11.01
N THR A 59 9.13 10.25 -11.79
CA THR A 59 9.58 9.80 -13.13
C THR A 59 8.75 10.47 -14.24
N ASN A 60 9.22 10.34 -15.49
CA ASN A 60 8.47 10.82 -16.65
C ASN A 60 7.20 9.99 -16.92
N ASP A 61 7.08 8.79 -16.34
CA ASP A 61 5.95 7.88 -16.56
C ASP A 61 4.72 8.24 -15.72
N VAL A 62 4.86 9.12 -14.72
CA VAL A 62 3.72 9.65 -13.95
C VAL A 62 2.64 10.30 -14.82
N LYS A 63 3.01 10.78 -16.02
CA LYS A 63 2.05 11.29 -17.02
C LYS A 63 0.97 10.26 -17.36
N HIS A 64 1.31 8.96 -17.41
CA HIS A 64 0.34 7.90 -17.75
C HIS A 64 -0.71 7.72 -16.66
N TYR A 65 -0.30 7.85 -15.39
CA TYR A 65 -1.24 7.90 -14.27
C TYR A 65 -2.25 9.05 -14.43
N TYR A 66 -1.77 10.26 -14.73
CA TYR A 66 -2.65 11.43 -14.90
C TYR A 66 -3.61 11.28 -16.09
N ARG A 67 -3.12 10.75 -17.22
CA ARG A 67 -3.98 10.45 -18.38
C ARG A 67 -5.09 9.46 -18.01
N TYR A 68 -4.76 8.41 -17.25
CA TYR A 68 -5.72 7.41 -16.80
C TYR A 68 -6.80 8.00 -15.88
N ILE A 69 -6.41 8.72 -14.82
CA ILE A 69 -7.40 9.28 -13.87
C ILE A 69 -8.26 10.40 -14.47
N ARG A 70 -7.83 11.02 -15.58
CA ARG A 70 -8.61 11.98 -16.36
C ARG A 70 -9.52 11.32 -17.41
N GLY A 71 -9.44 10.00 -17.57
CA GLY A 71 -10.21 9.25 -18.58
C GLY A 71 -9.69 9.43 -20.01
N GLU A 72 -8.45 9.90 -20.21
CA GLU A 72 -7.84 10.06 -21.53
C GLU A 72 -7.33 8.74 -22.12
N ILE A 73 -7.11 7.73 -21.27
CA ILE A 73 -6.77 6.35 -21.64
C ILE A 73 -7.56 5.39 -20.76
N ASP A 74 -7.89 4.22 -21.30
CA ASP A 74 -8.52 3.14 -20.53
C ASP A 74 -7.49 2.37 -19.66
N GLU A 75 -8.01 1.50 -18.79
CA GLU A 75 -7.16 0.72 -17.87
C GLU A 75 -6.22 -0.23 -18.62
N ALA A 76 -6.66 -0.79 -19.76
CA ALA A 76 -5.84 -1.68 -20.58
C ALA A 76 -4.63 -0.93 -21.17
N SER A 77 -4.86 0.26 -21.73
CA SER A 77 -3.79 1.13 -22.25
C SER A 77 -2.87 1.63 -21.14
N PHE A 78 -3.42 1.95 -19.96
CA PHE A 78 -2.63 2.35 -18.81
C PHE A 78 -1.70 1.22 -18.34
N ARG A 79 -2.24 0.02 -18.13
CA ARG A 79 -1.47 -1.18 -17.72
C ARG A 79 -0.53 -1.70 -18.80
N GLY A 80 -0.79 -1.38 -20.07
CA GLY A 80 0.07 -1.76 -21.19
C GLY A 80 1.40 -1.00 -21.25
N VAL A 81 1.55 0.10 -20.51
CA VAL A 81 2.82 0.83 -20.43
C VAL A 81 3.81 0.04 -19.55
N PRO A 82 5.03 -0.29 -20.02
CA PRO A 82 5.96 -1.14 -19.27
C PRO A 82 6.28 -0.65 -17.84
N ALA A 83 6.50 0.65 -17.66
CA ALA A 83 6.75 1.23 -16.34
C ALA A 83 5.53 1.11 -15.41
N VAL A 84 4.32 1.26 -15.95
CA VAL A 84 3.07 1.10 -15.19
C VAL A 84 2.84 -0.37 -14.84
N ALA A 85 3.08 -1.29 -15.77
CA ALA A 85 2.99 -2.74 -15.52
C ALA A 85 3.91 -3.16 -14.36
N SER A 86 5.18 -2.73 -14.39
CA SER A 86 6.12 -2.98 -13.29
C SER A 86 5.69 -2.34 -11.97
N ALA A 87 5.11 -1.14 -12.01
CA ALA A 87 4.54 -0.51 -10.81
C ALA A 87 3.35 -1.31 -10.25
N PHE A 88 2.52 -1.92 -11.11
CA PHE A 88 1.44 -2.81 -10.67
C PHE A 88 1.94 -4.12 -10.08
N GLU A 89 3.00 -4.73 -10.63
CA GLU A 89 3.63 -5.91 -10.03
C GLU A 89 4.11 -5.64 -8.61
N HIS A 90 4.65 -4.44 -8.37
CA HIS A 90 4.98 -4.02 -7.02
C HIS A 90 3.72 -3.82 -6.16
N ALA A 91 2.73 -3.08 -6.69
CA ALA A 91 1.50 -2.77 -5.96
C ALA A 91 0.69 -4.02 -5.58
N THR A 92 0.73 -5.11 -6.35
CA THR A 92 0.05 -6.37 -6.00
C THR A 92 0.74 -7.11 -4.86
N THR A 93 2.05 -6.92 -4.68
CA THR A 93 2.76 -7.44 -3.49
C THR A 93 2.49 -6.60 -2.25
N GLU A 94 2.36 -5.29 -2.42
CA GLU A 94 2.12 -4.34 -1.32
C GLU A 94 0.65 -4.35 -0.84
N ALA A 95 -0.32 -4.18 -1.75
CA ALA A 95 -1.74 -4.07 -1.42
C ALA A 95 -2.46 -5.40 -1.64
N ARG A 96 -2.90 -6.05 -0.55
CA ARG A 96 -3.52 -7.37 -0.56
C ARG A 96 -5.00 -7.29 -0.19
N CYS A 97 -5.84 -7.78 -1.10
CA CYS A 97 -7.28 -7.90 -0.89
C CYS A 97 -7.61 -9.16 -0.07
N LEU A 98 -7.46 -9.09 1.26
CA LEU A 98 -7.61 -10.22 2.18
C LEU A 98 -8.44 -9.82 3.41
N GLU A 99 -9.18 -10.78 3.96
CA GLU A 99 -9.91 -10.61 5.22
C GLU A 99 -9.17 -11.31 6.36
N LEU A 100 -8.69 -10.54 7.34
CA LEU A 100 -8.03 -11.08 8.53
C LEU A 100 -9.02 -11.92 9.37
N GLY A 101 -8.56 -13.05 9.91
CA GLY A 101 -9.40 -14.01 10.63
C GLY A 101 -10.25 -14.92 9.74
N LYS A 102 -10.24 -14.71 8.41
CA LYS A 102 -10.82 -15.62 7.41
C LYS A 102 -9.77 -16.20 6.47
N SER A 103 -8.70 -15.45 6.22
CA SER A 103 -7.58 -15.86 5.38
C SER A 103 -6.58 -16.70 6.16
N ASP A 104 -5.73 -17.47 5.46
CA ASP A 104 -4.65 -18.26 6.07
C ASP A 104 -3.64 -17.37 6.81
N GLU A 105 -3.64 -17.45 8.13
CA GLU A 105 -2.74 -16.70 9.02
C GLU A 105 -1.27 -17.01 8.71
N ALA A 106 -0.93 -18.26 8.42
CA ALA A 106 0.44 -18.65 8.10
C ALA A 106 0.93 -17.99 6.80
N SER A 107 0.04 -17.77 5.82
CA SER A 107 0.36 -17.04 4.60
C SER A 107 0.58 -15.56 4.86
N ILE A 108 -0.28 -14.94 5.65
CA ILE A 108 -0.14 -13.52 6.02
C ILE A 108 1.18 -13.29 6.76
N ASP A 109 1.52 -14.16 7.71
CA ASP A 109 2.79 -14.10 8.44
C ASP A 109 4.00 -14.22 7.50
N ARG A 110 3.94 -15.10 6.50
CA ARG A 110 4.99 -15.21 5.47
C ARG A 110 5.12 -13.94 4.65
N GLU A 111 4.00 -13.34 4.26
CA GLU A 111 3.97 -12.09 3.49
C GLU A 111 4.52 -10.91 4.29
N ILE A 112 4.15 -10.79 5.58
CA ILE A 112 4.71 -9.78 6.49
C ILE A 112 6.23 -9.96 6.60
N ARG A 113 6.72 -11.18 6.87
CA ARG A 113 8.16 -11.45 6.96
C ARG A 113 8.90 -11.11 5.67
N ALA A 114 8.30 -11.41 4.51
CA ALA A 114 8.86 -11.07 3.21
C ALA A 114 8.92 -9.55 3.00
N ALA A 115 7.88 -8.81 3.39
CA ALA A 115 7.83 -7.35 3.31
C ALA A 115 8.87 -6.68 4.21
N LEU A 116 9.11 -7.24 5.41
CA LEU A 116 10.07 -6.72 6.38
C LEU A 116 11.54 -6.96 5.99
N LYS A 117 11.82 -7.97 5.14
CA LYS A 117 13.18 -8.30 4.65
C LYS A 117 14.22 -8.44 5.78
N GLY A 118 13.80 -8.97 6.93
CA GLY A 118 14.66 -9.17 8.10
C GLY A 118 14.93 -7.90 8.93
N GLN A 119 14.26 -6.78 8.66
CA GLN A 119 14.37 -5.59 9.52
C GLN A 119 13.67 -5.79 10.86
N GLU A 120 14.39 -5.47 11.95
CA GLU A 120 13.87 -5.59 13.31
C GLU A 120 13.09 -4.35 13.75
N THR A 121 13.43 -3.17 13.21
CA THR A 121 12.71 -1.92 13.47
C THR A 121 11.72 -1.66 12.36
N TRP A 122 10.43 -1.76 12.68
CA TRP A 122 9.32 -1.56 11.75
C TRP A 122 8.07 -1.12 12.51
N VAL A 123 7.07 -0.61 11.78
CA VAL A 123 5.84 -0.10 12.38
C VAL A 123 4.66 -0.94 11.91
N LEU A 124 3.86 -1.41 12.87
CA LEU A 124 2.51 -1.91 12.61
C LEU A 124 1.54 -0.74 12.76
N ILE A 125 0.78 -0.45 11.71
CA ILE A 125 -0.31 0.52 11.76
C ILE A 125 -1.63 -0.17 11.41
N GLY A 126 -2.71 0.50 11.78
CA GLY A 126 -4.05 -0.02 11.58
C GLY A 126 -4.41 -1.12 12.58
N GLY A 127 -5.68 -1.46 12.59
CA GLY A 127 -6.31 -2.32 13.59
C GLY A 127 -7.82 -2.36 13.35
N PRO A 128 -8.53 -3.33 13.94
CA PRO A 128 -9.98 -3.39 13.84
C PRO A 128 -10.59 -2.05 14.28
N PRO A 129 -11.73 -1.63 13.70
CA PRO A 129 -12.27 -0.29 13.88
C PRO A 129 -12.31 0.10 15.36
N CYS A 130 -11.67 1.24 15.65
CA CYS A 130 -11.63 1.98 16.91
C CYS A 130 -12.03 1.18 18.16
N GLN A 131 -11.04 0.72 18.95
CA GLN A 131 -11.29 0.13 20.26
C GLN A 131 -12.13 1.02 21.19
N ALA A 132 -12.15 2.35 21.00
CA ALA A 132 -12.98 3.26 21.78
C ALA A 132 -14.50 3.09 21.54
N TYR A 133 -14.91 2.41 20.46
CA TYR A 133 -16.30 2.00 20.22
C TYR A 133 -16.52 0.49 20.33
N SER A 134 -15.48 -0.28 20.64
CA SER A 134 -15.64 -1.72 20.90
C SER A 134 -16.22 -1.94 22.30
N LEU A 135 -17.04 -2.97 22.46
CA LEU A 135 -17.54 -3.40 23.78
C LEU A 135 -16.42 -3.75 24.77
N ALA A 136 -15.23 -4.12 24.27
CA ALA A 136 -14.07 -4.44 25.09
C ALA A 136 -13.32 -3.19 25.61
N GLY A 137 -13.57 -2.02 24.99
CA GLY A 137 -12.99 -0.74 25.40
C GLY A 137 -13.96 0.17 26.17
N ARG A 138 -15.17 -0.32 26.48
CA ARG A 138 -16.12 0.31 27.41
C ARG A 138 -16.02 -0.33 28.79
#